data_AF-A0A9N8HXG8-F1
#
_entry.id   AF-A0A9N8HXG8-F1
#
_cell.length_a   1.000
_cell.length_b   1.000
_cell.length_c   1.000
_cell.angle_alpha   90.00
_cell.angle_beta   90.00
_cell.angle_gamma   90.00
#
_symmetry.space_group_name_H-M   'P 1'
#
loop_
_entity.id
_entity.type
_entity.pdbx_description
1 polymer ?
#
loop_
_entity_poly.entity_id
_entity_poly.type
_entity_poly.pdbx_seq_one_letter_code
_entity_poly.pdbx_strand_id
1 'polypeptide(L)'
;MAALRSFIAVASINNLAVSKVVEGRHEEAVEIFMGALSELKAAFAKDPETDPRSMDAATVNQSAAWSNRDLVQLGPSYPEWDGSFSFNNSLFLLPTEYMYPKDSVSLVTMVLLFNLGSIRHQLGLVVGSSLELQRAMKLYELALASLENIPACGDWNSMVWRMQCCLCNNMGHVFEQNGNFQQSSRCLEWLIDTLDGMHDWYSGEGDLDYDDLDFYYPYFGMPKERWFNSAPAA
;
A
#
# COMPACT_ATOMS: atom_id res chain seq x y z
N MET A 1 14.73 18.00 -14.13
CA MET A 1 15.80 17.00 -14.41
C MET A 1 16.36 16.35 -13.14
N ALA A 2 16.74 17.10 -12.10
CA ALA A 2 17.27 16.52 -10.85
C ALA A 2 16.24 15.65 -10.09
N ALA A 3 15.00 16.13 -9.94
CA ALA A 3 13.92 15.38 -9.29
C ALA A 3 13.59 14.05 -10.00
N LEU A 4 13.59 14.03 -11.34
CA LEU A 4 13.38 12.81 -12.13
C LEU A 4 14.44 11.74 -11.85
N ARG A 5 15.72 12.14 -11.77
CA ARG A 5 16.82 11.22 -11.47
C ARG A 5 16.73 10.69 -10.03
N SER A 6 16.34 11.54 -9.09
CA SER A 6 16.09 11.14 -7.70
C SER A 6 14.97 10.09 -7.62
N PHE A 7 13.95 10.24 -8.44
CA PHE A 7 12.80 9.36 -8.44
C PHE A 7 13.10 7.95 -8.99
N ILE A 8 13.70 7.88 -10.18
CA ILE A 8 14.11 6.59 -10.77
C ILE A 8 15.06 5.84 -9.83
N ALA A 9 15.94 6.57 -9.14
CA ALA A 9 16.80 6.01 -8.11
C ALA A 9 15.97 5.41 -6.97
N VAL A 10 15.00 6.15 -6.41
CA VAL A 10 14.13 5.64 -5.33
C VAL A 10 13.31 4.43 -5.76
N ALA A 11 12.73 4.42 -6.96
CA ALA A 11 12.01 3.27 -7.49
C ALA A 11 12.91 2.03 -7.63
N SER A 12 14.13 2.22 -8.14
CA SER A 12 15.13 1.15 -8.22
C SER A 12 15.54 0.64 -6.84
N ILE A 13 15.68 1.54 -5.86
CA ILE A 13 16.01 1.21 -4.48
C ILE A 13 14.86 0.43 -3.82
N ASN A 14 13.60 0.81 -4.03
CA ASN A 14 12.43 0.04 -3.60
C ASN A 14 12.49 -1.39 -4.11
N ASN A 15 12.66 -1.56 -5.42
CA ASN A 15 12.64 -2.88 -6.05
C ASN A 15 13.83 -3.74 -5.60
N LEU A 16 15.00 -3.12 -5.36
CA LEU A 16 16.14 -3.79 -4.75
C LEU A 16 15.81 -4.27 -3.33
N ALA A 17 15.19 -3.42 -2.50
CA ALA A 17 14.79 -3.79 -1.15
C ALA A 17 13.77 -4.95 -1.17
N VAL A 18 12.77 -4.90 -2.04
CA VAL A 18 11.81 -5.99 -2.25
C VAL A 18 12.53 -7.31 -2.61
N SER A 19 13.50 -7.27 -3.52
CA SER A 19 14.34 -8.44 -3.84
C SER A 19 15.07 -8.99 -2.61
N LYS A 20 15.55 -8.13 -1.72
CA LYS A 20 16.18 -8.57 -0.45
C LYS A 20 15.20 -9.24 0.49
N VAL A 21 13.94 -8.80 0.53
CA VAL A 21 12.91 -9.50 1.29
C VAL A 21 12.65 -10.89 0.74
N VAL A 22 12.54 -11.04 -0.58
CA VAL A 22 12.37 -12.35 -1.24
C VAL A 22 13.54 -13.30 -0.96
N GLU A 23 14.77 -12.77 -0.88
CA GLU A 23 15.97 -13.52 -0.47
C GLU A 23 15.99 -13.88 1.03
N GLY A 24 14.99 -13.46 1.83
CA GLY A 24 14.94 -13.64 3.28
C GLY A 24 15.83 -12.67 4.07
N ARG A 25 16.46 -11.69 3.40
CA ARG A 25 17.39 -10.71 3.97
C ARG A 25 16.64 -9.47 4.48
N HIS A 26 15.72 -9.68 5.42
CA HIS A 26 14.81 -8.65 5.93
C HIS A 26 15.51 -7.43 6.56
N GLU A 27 16.61 -7.64 7.29
CA GLU A 27 17.36 -6.55 7.94
C GLU A 27 18.01 -5.62 6.92
N GLU A 28 18.62 -6.17 5.87
CA GLU A 28 19.18 -5.39 4.77
C GLU A 28 18.08 -4.64 4.00
N ALA A 29 16.94 -5.28 3.74
CA ALA A 29 15.80 -4.63 3.11
C ALA A 29 15.32 -3.41 3.91
N VAL A 30 15.24 -3.53 5.24
CA VAL A 30 14.89 -2.42 6.14
C VAL A 30 15.88 -1.27 6.02
N GLU A 31 17.19 -1.56 6.01
CA GLU A 31 18.22 -0.52 5.85
C GLU A 31 18.07 0.22 4.52
N ILE A 32 17.84 -0.53 3.43
CA ILE A 32 17.62 0.04 2.10
C ILE A 32 16.37 0.93 2.07
N PHE A 33 15.25 0.47 2.64
CA PHE A 33 14.01 1.26 2.71
C PHE A 33 14.18 2.55 3.53
N MET A 34 14.86 2.47 4.68
CA MET A 34 15.14 3.64 5.51
C MET A 34 16.06 4.64 4.80
N GLY A 35 17.05 4.14 4.05
CA GLY A 35 17.89 4.96 3.17
C GLY A 35 17.07 5.69 2.11
N ALA A 36 16.19 4.97 1.41
CA ALA A 36 15.30 5.53 0.38
C ALA A 36 14.41 6.65 0.93
N LEU A 37 13.76 6.44 2.08
CA LEU A 37 12.92 7.43 2.74
C LEU A 37 13.73 8.67 3.17
N SER A 38 14.96 8.48 3.65
CA SER A 38 15.86 9.58 4.02
C SER A 38 16.28 10.40 2.80
N GLU A 39 16.62 9.74 1.69
CA GLU A 39 16.96 10.41 0.43
C GLU A 39 15.77 11.19 -0.15
N LEU A 40 14.59 10.57 -0.15
CA LEU A 40 13.35 11.22 -0.61
C LEU A 40 13.10 12.49 0.22
N LYS A 41 13.13 12.39 1.55
CA LYS A 41 12.99 13.55 2.44
C LYS A 41 14.00 14.65 2.15
N ALA A 42 15.27 14.30 1.91
CA ALA A 42 16.32 15.26 1.61
C ALA A 42 16.16 15.92 0.23
N ALA A 43 15.63 15.20 -0.76
CA ALA A 43 15.38 15.72 -2.09
C ALA A 43 14.26 16.78 -2.07
N PHE A 44 13.17 16.52 -1.34
CA PHE A 44 12.02 17.43 -1.26
C PHE A 44 12.20 18.59 -0.29
N ALA A 45 13.08 18.48 0.72
CA ALA A 45 13.41 19.61 1.58
C ALA A 45 14.18 20.74 0.88
N LYS A 46 14.77 20.49 -0.30
CA LYS A 46 15.61 21.46 -1.03
C LYS A 46 14.85 22.33 -2.04
N ASP A 47 13.59 22.02 -2.33
CA ASP A 47 12.79 22.72 -3.32
C ASP A 47 11.36 22.98 -2.78
N PRO A 48 11.15 24.05 -1.99
CA PRO A 48 9.83 24.38 -1.46
C PRO A 48 8.87 24.96 -2.51
N GLU A 49 9.35 25.32 -3.71
CA GLU A 49 8.51 25.75 -4.83
C GLU A 49 7.96 24.58 -5.67
N THR A 50 8.49 23.36 -5.48
CA THR A 50 7.72 22.14 -5.75
C THR A 50 6.63 21.94 -4.69
N ASP A 51 5.66 22.85 -4.65
CA ASP A 51 4.39 22.57 -3.99
C ASP A 51 3.71 21.45 -4.80
N PRO A 52 3.49 20.25 -4.22
CA PRO A 52 2.79 19.17 -4.90
C PRO A 52 1.36 19.53 -5.34
N ARG A 53 0.85 20.72 -4.93
CA ARG A 53 -0.48 21.23 -5.30
C ARG A 53 -0.48 22.14 -6.53
N SER A 54 0.66 22.59 -7.06
CA SER A 54 0.69 23.46 -8.24
C SER A 54 0.86 22.65 -9.53
N MET A 55 -0.25 22.22 -10.15
CA MET A 55 -0.23 21.53 -11.44
C MET A 55 -1.28 22.03 -12.42
N ASP A 56 -0.93 21.98 -13.72
CA ASP A 56 -1.86 22.13 -14.84
C ASP A 56 -2.44 20.77 -15.27
N ALA A 57 -3.66 20.80 -15.81
CA ALA A 57 -4.41 19.61 -16.19
C ALA A 57 -3.83 18.87 -17.42
N ALA A 58 -2.87 19.47 -18.14
CA ALA A 58 -2.30 18.89 -19.36
C ALA A 58 -1.21 17.85 -19.06
N THR A 59 -0.53 17.98 -17.92
CA THR A 59 0.51 17.04 -17.45
C THR A 59 -0.08 15.75 -16.87
N VAL A 60 -1.33 15.81 -16.40
CA VAL A 60 -2.06 14.72 -15.73
C VAL A 60 -2.48 13.57 -16.67
N ASN A 61 -2.63 13.81 -17.97
CA ASN A 61 -3.31 12.89 -18.90
C ASN A 61 -2.38 11.90 -19.66
N GLN A 62 -1.19 11.58 -19.14
CA GLN A 62 -0.27 10.65 -19.80
C GLN A 62 0.40 9.67 -18.83
N SER A 63 -0.32 8.76 -18.19
CA SER A 63 0.29 7.57 -17.59
C SER A 63 -0.57 6.30 -17.72
N ALA A 64 0.11 5.15 -17.78
CA ALA A 64 -0.47 3.86 -18.14
C ALA A 64 -0.87 3.04 -16.89
N ALA A 65 -1.87 2.17 -17.08
CA ALA A 65 -2.38 1.23 -16.08
C ALA A 65 -1.28 0.30 -15.51
N TRP A 66 -1.23 0.18 -14.19
CA TRP A 66 -0.39 -0.78 -13.47
C TRP A 66 -1.03 -2.16 -13.44
N SER A 67 -0.23 -3.22 -13.46
CA SER A 67 -0.70 -4.61 -13.61
C SER A 67 -0.42 -5.43 -12.35
N ASN A 68 -1.03 -6.62 -12.22
CA ASN A 68 -0.74 -7.55 -11.12
C ASN A 68 0.73 -7.98 -11.06
N ARG A 69 1.50 -7.77 -12.13
CA ARG A 69 2.94 -8.08 -12.19
C ARG A 69 3.77 -7.19 -11.27
N ASP A 70 3.20 -6.10 -10.78
CA ASP A 70 3.86 -5.16 -9.89
C ASP A 70 3.73 -5.55 -8.39
N LEU A 71 3.19 -6.73 -8.10
CA LEU A 71 3.11 -7.32 -6.76
C LEU A 71 4.07 -8.51 -6.62
N VAL A 72 4.81 -8.52 -5.51
CA VAL A 72 5.68 -9.64 -5.14
C VAL A 72 5.16 -10.26 -3.85
N GLN A 73 4.73 -11.51 -3.94
CA GLN A 73 4.21 -12.24 -2.79
C GLN A 73 5.35 -12.90 -2.00
N LEU A 74 5.40 -12.65 -0.68
CA LEU A 74 6.51 -13.12 0.18
C LEU A 74 6.36 -14.56 0.69
N GLY A 75 5.28 -15.26 0.32
CA GLY A 75 4.98 -16.61 0.74
C GLY A 75 3.56 -17.02 0.35
N PRO A 76 3.13 -18.26 0.64
CA PRO A 76 1.77 -18.70 0.32
C PRO A 76 0.73 -17.77 0.95
N SER A 77 -0.19 -17.24 0.13
CA SER A 77 -1.45 -16.71 0.65
C SER A 77 -2.33 -17.89 1.00
N TYR A 78 -2.93 -17.83 2.18
CA TYR A 78 -3.94 -18.79 2.59
C TYR A 78 -5.30 -18.09 2.53
N PRO A 79 -6.11 -18.27 1.48
CA PRO A 79 -7.49 -17.82 1.55
C PRO A 79 -8.39 -19.04 1.79
N GLU A 80 -8.55 -19.41 3.05
CA GLU A 80 -9.90 -19.69 3.54
C GLU A 80 -10.27 -18.48 4.39
N TRP A 81 -11.07 -17.58 3.83
CA TRP A 81 -11.58 -16.43 4.59
C TRP A 81 -12.58 -16.95 5.62
N ASP A 82 -12.22 -16.86 6.89
CA ASP A 82 -13.06 -17.27 8.02
C ASP A 82 -13.80 -16.10 8.68
N GLY A 83 -13.72 -14.91 8.08
CA GLY A 83 -14.28 -13.68 8.65
C GLY A 83 -13.26 -12.83 9.41
N SER A 84 -11.99 -13.23 9.48
CA SER A 84 -10.90 -12.44 10.06
C SER A 84 -10.06 -11.71 9.00
N PHE A 85 -9.31 -10.68 9.43
CA PHE A 85 -8.29 -10.10 8.58
C PHE A 85 -7.15 -11.12 8.41
N SER A 86 -6.72 -11.34 7.17
CA SER A 86 -5.50 -12.10 6.89
C SER A 86 -4.37 -11.13 6.57
N PHE A 87 -3.15 -11.39 7.04
CA PHE A 87 -2.01 -10.55 6.67
C PHE A 87 -1.79 -10.60 5.14
N ASN A 88 -1.88 -9.45 4.47
CA ASN A 88 -1.46 -9.31 3.09
C ASN A 88 0.07 -9.19 3.05
N ASN A 89 0.70 -10.28 2.61
CA ASN A 89 2.15 -10.44 2.52
C ASN A 89 2.71 -10.05 1.14
N SER A 90 1.99 -9.23 0.38
CA SER A 90 2.45 -8.73 -0.91
C SER A 90 3.24 -7.44 -0.72
N LEU A 91 4.32 -7.28 -1.49
CA LEU A 91 5.06 -6.04 -1.61
C LEU A 91 4.83 -5.43 -2.99
N PHE A 92 4.81 -4.10 -3.04
CA PHE A 92 4.63 -3.37 -4.28
C PHE A 92 5.97 -3.00 -4.91
N LEU A 93 6.12 -3.29 -6.20
CA LEU A 93 7.19 -2.77 -7.03
C LEU A 93 6.82 -1.37 -7.52
N LEU A 94 7.83 -0.54 -7.76
CA LEU A 94 7.67 0.76 -8.41
C LEU A 94 8.20 0.64 -9.85
N PRO A 95 7.36 0.81 -10.88
CA PRO A 95 7.79 0.78 -12.27
C PRO A 95 8.68 1.99 -12.53
N THR A 96 9.84 1.73 -13.11
CA THR A 96 10.83 2.76 -13.43
C THR A 96 10.53 3.49 -14.74
N GLU A 97 9.60 2.97 -15.54
CA GLU A 97 9.38 3.38 -16.93
C GLU A 97 8.31 4.47 -17.11
N TYR A 98 7.42 4.68 -16.12
CA TYR A 98 6.16 5.44 -16.34
C TYR A 98 5.81 6.48 -15.26
N MET A 99 6.76 6.90 -14.42
CA MET A 99 6.46 7.81 -13.30
C MET A 99 6.95 9.25 -13.53
N TYR A 100 6.03 10.21 -13.39
CA TYR A 100 6.35 11.64 -13.37
C TYR A 100 6.73 12.09 -11.94
N PRO A 101 7.93 12.64 -11.74
CA PRO A 101 8.57 12.76 -10.43
C PRO A 101 7.96 13.80 -9.49
N LYS A 102 7.14 14.74 -9.99
CA LYS A 102 6.47 15.73 -9.13
C LYS A 102 5.17 15.20 -8.55
N ASP A 103 4.54 14.26 -9.22
CA ASP A 103 3.16 13.83 -8.93
C ASP A 103 3.15 12.53 -8.11
N SER A 104 4.32 11.90 -8.00
CA SER A 104 4.50 10.55 -7.46
C SER A 104 5.15 10.51 -6.07
N VAL A 105 5.46 11.65 -5.45
CA VAL A 105 6.21 11.67 -4.16
C VAL A 105 5.41 11.04 -3.04
N SER A 106 4.16 11.47 -2.89
CA SER A 106 3.24 10.97 -1.88
C SER A 106 2.94 9.48 -2.09
N LEU A 107 2.72 9.09 -3.35
CA LEU A 107 2.52 7.68 -3.71
C LEU A 107 3.75 6.82 -3.44
N VAL A 108 4.95 7.26 -3.82
CA VAL A 108 6.19 6.54 -3.52
C VAL A 108 6.45 6.47 -2.03
N THR A 109 6.21 7.56 -1.31
CA THR A 109 6.29 7.56 0.15
C THR A 109 5.35 6.52 0.74
N MET A 110 4.10 6.49 0.28
CA MET A 110 3.09 5.52 0.69
C MET A 110 3.54 4.08 0.40
N VAL A 111 4.09 3.79 -0.79
CA VAL A 111 4.62 2.47 -1.18
C VAL A 111 5.80 2.05 -0.32
N LEU A 112 6.79 2.92 -0.13
CA LEU A 112 7.97 2.63 0.71
C LEU A 112 7.56 2.36 2.16
N LEU A 113 6.66 3.18 2.71
CA LEU A 113 6.16 3.02 4.08
C LEU A 113 5.35 1.74 4.23
N PHE A 114 4.47 1.42 3.28
CA PHE A 114 3.72 0.18 3.27
C PHE A 114 4.65 -1.04 3.22
N ASN A 115 5.59 -1.09 2.27
CA ASN A 115 6.52 -2.21 2.13
C ASN A 115 7.37 -2.41 3.38
N LEU A 116 7.87 -1.32 3.97
CA LEU A 116 8.60 -1.36 5.24
C LEU A 116 7.70 -1.84 6.39
N GLY A 117 6.44 -1.40 6.42
CA GLY A 117 5.42 -1.86 7.35
C GLY A 117 5.15 -3.35 7.23
N SER A 118 5.02 -3.87 6.00
CA SER A 118 4.80 -5.29 5.70
C SER A 118 5.96 -6.17 6.16
N ILE A 119 7.21 -5.74 5.98
CA ILE A 119 8.37 -6.46 6.52
C ILE A 119 8.30 -6.52 8.05
N ARG A 120 8.04 -5.38 8.71
CA ARG A 120 7.94 -5.30 10.17
C ARG A 120 6.79 -6.15 10.70
N HIS A 121 5.67 -6.17 9.99
CA HIS A 121 4.51 -7.00 10.31
C HIS A 121 4.89 -8.49 10.24
N GLN A 122 5.49 -8.92 9.14
CA GLN A 122 5.96 -10.29 8.96
C GLN A 122 6.95 -10.71 10.05
N LEU A 123 7.93 -9.85 10.38
CA LEU A 123 8.85 -10.11 11.49
C LEU A 123 8.11 -10.26 12.82
N GLY A 124 7.13 -9.39 13.09
CA GLY A 124 6.27 -9.45 14.27
C GLY A 124 5.52 -10.77 14.39
N LEU A 125 5.00 -11.31 13.28
CA LEU A 125 4.31 -12.60 13.26
C LEU A 125 5.27 -13.78 13.45
N VAL A 126 6.42 -13.78 12.74
CA VAL A 126 7.40 -14.88 12.80
C VAL A 126 8.04 -14.99 14.17
N VAL A 127 8.38 -13.87 14.80
CA VAL A 127 9.08 -13.86 16.10
C VAL A 127 8.14 -13.66 17.29
N GLY A 128 6.84 -13.45 17.07
CA GLY A 128 5.87 -13.15 18.12
C GLY A 128 6.12 -11.81 18.83
N SER A 129 6.61 -10.79 18.12
CA SER A 129 6.99 -9.50 18.70
C SER A 129 5.90 -8.45 18.51
N SER A 130 5.22 -8.10 19.60
CA SER A 130 4.24 -7.00 19.63
C SER A 130 4.87 -5.64 19.31
N LEU A 131 6.15 -5.44 19.63
CA LEU A 131 6.88 -4.22 19.29
C LEU A 131 7.02 -4.06 17.77
N GLU A 132 7.31 -5.14 17.04
CA GLU A 132 7.41 -5.09 15.58
C GLU A 132 6.04 -4.84 14.92
N LEU A 133 4.96 -5.42 15.48
CA LEU A 133 3.59 -5.13 15.05
C LEU A 133 3.20 -3.66 15.29
N GLN A 134 3.60 -3.07 16.42
CA GLN A 134 3.40 -1.64 16.69
C GLN A 134 4.21 -0.75 15.73
N ARG A 135 5.42 -1.16 15.37
CA ARG A 135 6.23 -0.46 14.36
C ARG A 135 5.57 -0.52 12.98
N ALA A 136 5.05 -1.68 12.60
CA ALA A 136 4.28 -1.86 11.37
C ALA A 136 3.05 -0.95 11.34
N MET A 137 2.27 -0.91 12.43
CA MET A 137 1.10 -0.03 12.54
C MET A 137 1.46 1.44 12.29
N LYS A 138 2.49 1.96 12.95
CA LYS A 138 2.94 3.35 12.74
C LYS A 138 3.32 3.64 11.28
N LEU A 139 3.92 2.67 10.60
CA LEU A 139 4.27 2.81 9.19
C LEU A 139 3.03 2.80 8.29
N TYR A 140 2.05 1.95 8.59
CA TYR A 140 0.77 1.95 7.88
C TYR A 140 -0.03 3.24 8.09
N GLU A 141 -0.06 3.77 9.32
CA GLU A 141 -0.68 5.07 9.62
C GLU A 141 -0.01 6.21 8.83
N LEU A 142 1.33 6.23 8.76
CA LEU A 142 2.06 7.22 7.96
C LEU A 142 1.83 7.04 6.45
N ALA A 143 1.73 5.80 5.97
CA ALA A 143 1.39 5.51 4.58
C ALA A 143 -0.01 6.04 4.26
N LEU A 144 -1.00 5.76 5.12
CA LEU A 144 -2.36 6.24 4.94
C LEU A 144 -2.43 7.78 5.00
N ALA A 145 -1.68 8.45 5.87
CA ALA A 145 -1.60 9.90 5.90
C ALA A 145 -0.97 10.51 4.63
N SER A 146 -0.18 9.73 3.88
CA SER A 146 0.39 10.18 2.61
C SER A 146 -0.65 10.29 1.49
N LEU A 147 -1.78 9.58 1.63
CA LEU A 147 -2.89 9.57 0.68
C LEU A 147 -3.48 10.96 0.43
N GLU A 148 -3.63 11.78 1.48
CA GLU A 148 -4.21 13.13 1.40
C GLU A 148 -3.41 14.07 0.48
N ASN A 149 -2.16 13.70 0.19
CA ASN A 149 -1.24 14.45 -0.65
C ASN A 149 -1.07 13.83 -2.05
N ILE A 150 -1.85 12.79 -2.40
CA ILE A 150 -1.88 12.22 -3.75
C ILE A 150 -2.97 12.97 -4.54
N PRO A 151 -2.65 13.63 -5.66
CA PRO A 151 -3.66 14.30 -6.48
C PRO A 151 -4.71 13.30 -6.96
N ALA A 152 -5.99 13.69 -6.85
CA ALA A 152 -7.09 12.94 -7.45
C ALA A 152 -7.00 13.05 -8.98
N CYS A 153 -6.27 12.14 -9.60
CA CYS A 153 -6.19 11.98 -11.04
C CYS A 153 -6.38 10.52 -11.42
N GLY A 154 -7.08 10.31 -12.54
CA GLY A 154 -7.59 9.01 -12.96
C GLY A 154 -6.52 7.92 -13.00
N ASP A 155 -5.28 8.26 -13.36
CA ASP A 155 -4.24 7.29 -13.66
C ASP A 155 -3.65 6.58 -12.41
N TRP A 156 -3.62 7.24 -11.25
CA TRP A 156 -3.12 6.61 -10.01
C TRP A 156 -4.20 5.88 -9.24
N ASN A 157 -5.47 6.03 -9.66
CA ASN A 157 -6.59 5.56 -8.87
C ASN A 157 -6.44 4.07 -8.53
N SER A 158 -6.22 3.19 -9.52
CA SER A 158 -6.14 1.74 -9.24
C SER A 158 -5.06 1.39 -8.21
N MET A 159 -3.85 1.93 -8.33
CA MET A 159 -2.76 1.70 -7.36
C MET A 159 -3.10 2.25 -5.98
N VAL A 160 -3.69 3.45 -5.92
CA VAL A 160 -4.12 4.07 -4.66
C VAL A 160 -5.19 3.23 -3.97
N TRP A 161 -6.21 2.78 -4.70
CA TRP A 161 -7.25 1.87 -4.18
C TRP A 161 -6.65 0.55 -3.70
N ARG A 162 -5.78 -0.09 -4.49
CA ARG A 162 -5.08 -1.34 -4.10
C ARG A 162 -4.29 -1.15 -2.81
N MET A 163 -3.53 -0.06 -2.72
CA MET A 163 -2.73 0.29 -1.55
C MET A 163 -3.60 0.57 -0.32
N GLN A 164 -4.73 1.28 -0.48
CA GLN A 164 -5.70 1.50 0.59
C GLN A 164 -6.29 0.18 1.09
N CYS A 165 -6.69 -0.72 0.20
CA CYS A 165 -7.19 -2.05 0.57
C CYS A 165 -6.13 -2.82 1.38
N CYS A 166 -4.89 -2.88 0.88
CA CYS A 166 -3.78 -3.52 1.58
C CYS A 166 -3.50 -2.91 2.96
N LEU A 167 -3.52 -1.59 3.07
CA LEU A 167 -3.31 -0.88 4.33
C LEU A 167 -4.42 -1.18 5.32
N CYS A 168 -5.69 -1.02 4.92
CA CYS A 168 -6.84 -1.31 5.79
C CYS A 168 -6.80 -2.76 6.28
N ASN A 169 -6.52 -3.69 5.37
CA ASN A 169 -6.41 -5.10 5.70
C ASN A 169 -5.28 -5.40 6.70
N ASN A 170 -4.08 -4.87 6.46
CA ASN A 170 -2.93 -5.11 7.33
C ASN A 170 -3.06 -4.40 8.69
N MET A 171 -3.67 -3.21 8.73
CA MET A 171 -4.00 -2.52 9.98
C MET A 171 -5.05 -3.28 10.78
N GLY A 172 -6.13 -3.73 10.12
CA GLY A 172 -7.17 -4.57 10.72
C GLY A 172 -6.57 -5.82 11.37
N HIS A 173 -5.71 -6.53 10.65
CA HIS A 173 -5.01 -7.70 11.18
C HIS A 173 -4.18 -7.37 12.44
N VAL A 174 -3.40 -6.29 12.42
CA VAL A 174 -2.62 -5.88 13.61
C VAL A 174 -3.54 -5.52 14.79
N PHE A 175 -4.69 -4.89 14.54
CA PHE A 175 -5.66 -4.61 15.60
C PHE A 175 -6.27 -5.90 16.18
N GLU A 176 -6.61 -6.89 15.35
CA GLU A 176 -7.10 -8.19 15.82
C GLU A 176 -6.05 -8.94 16.66
N GLN A 177 -4.79 -8.97 16.20
CA GLN A 177 -3.68 -9.59 16.94
C GLN A 177 -3.47 -8.95 18.32
N ASN A 178 -3.87 -7.69 18.50
CA ASN A 178 -3.79 -6.97 19.78
C ASN A 178 -5.12 -6.97 20.57
N GLY A 179 -6.15 -7.70 20.12
CA GLY A 179 -7.47 -7.74 20.74
C GLY A 179 -8.25 -6.43 20.65
N ASN A 180 -7.87 -5.53 19.74
CA ASN A 180 -8.48 -4.21 19.59
C ASN A 180 -9.60 -4.21 18.55
N PHE A 181 -10.69 -4.94 18.86
CA PHE A 181 -11.75 -5.24 17.90
C PHE A 181 -12.47 -4.01 17.35
N GLN A 182 -12.65 -2.95 18.15
CA GLN A 182 -13.31 -1.72 17.69
C GLN A 182 -12.54 -1.06 16.53
N GLN A 183 -11.21 -1.02 16.62
CA GLN A 183 -10.35 -0.44 15.60
C GLN A 183 -10.24 -1.37 14.39
N SER A 184 -10.22 -2.68 14.62
CA SER A 184 -10.31 -3.67 13.54
C SER A 184 -11.60 -3.49 12.71
N SER A 185 -12.77 -3.36 13.37
CA SER A 185 -14.04 -3.08 12.69
C SER A 185 -13.99 -1.78 11.88
N ARG A 186 -13.33 -0.74 12.38
CA ARG A 186 -13.16 0.51 11.64
C ARG A 186 -12.29 0.34 10.38
N CYS A 187 -11.28 -0.52 10.43
CA CYS A 187 -10.51 -0.88 9.24
C CYS A 187 -11.35 -1.64 8.22
N LEU A 188 -12.31 -2.45 8.68
CA LEU A 188 -13.23 -3.18 7.79
C LEU A 188 -14.19 -2.21 7.09
N GLU A 189 -14.75 -1.26 7.84
CA GLU A 189 -15.58 -0.18 7.29
C GLU A 189 -14.82 0.58 6.19
N TRP A 190 -13.57 1.01 6.47
CA TRP A 190 -12.74 1.69 5.47
C TRP A 190 -12.43 0.82 4.25
N LEU A 191 -12.18 -0.48 4.45
CA LEU A 191 -11.95 -1.41 3.34
C LEU A 191 -13.20 -1.53 2.46
N ILE A 192 -14.38 -1.61 3.05
CA ILE A 192 -15.66 -1.66 2.32
C ILE A 192 -15.89 -0.36 1.56
N ASP A 193 -15.75 0.79 2.21
CA ASP A 193 -15.90 2.10 1.57
C ASP A 193 -14.92 2.26 0.39
N THR A 194 -13.71 1.71 0.53
CA THR A 194 -12.68 1.67 -0.53
C THR A 194 -13.16 0.81 -1.71
N LEU A 195 -13.69 -0.38 -1.46
CA LEU A 195 -14.19 -1.28 -2.52
C LEU A 195 -15.44 -0.74 -3.21
N ASP A 196 -16.36 -0.12 -2.46
CA ASP A 196 -17.58 0.49 -3.00
C ASP A 196 -17.23 1.70 -3.88
N GLY A 197 -16.36 2.60 -3.41
CA GLY A 197 -15.90 3.75 -4.19
C GLY A 197 -15.18 3.34 -5.48
N MET A 198 -14.44 2.24 -5.43
CA MET A 198 -13.82 1.64 -6.60
C MET A 198 -14.87 1.06 -7.58
N HIS A 199 -15.84 0.29 -7.09
CA HIS A 199 -16.92 -0.25 -7.92
C HIS A 199 -17.69 0.85 -8.65
N ASP A 200 -18.02 1.95 -7.95
CA ASP A 200 -18.70 3.09 -8.55
C ASP A 200 -17.86 3.78 -9.63
N TRP A 201 -16.54 3.89 -9.42
CA TRP A 201 -15.60 4.41 -10.41
C TRP A 201 -15.60 3.57 -11.70
N TYR A 202 -15.42 2.25 -11.59
CA TYR A 202 -15.39 1.37 -12.76
C TYR A 202 -16.75 1.28 -13.47
N SER A 203 -17.86 1.31 -12.72
CA SER A 203 -19.20 1.33 -13.31
C SER A 203 -19.46 2.57 -14.18
N GLY A 204 -18.72 3.66 -13.96
CA GLY A 204 -18.86 4.93 -14.68
C GLY A 204 -17.91 5.13 -15.86
N GLU A 205 -16.67 4.63 -15.80
CA GLU A 205 -15.60 5.04 -16.73
C GLU A 205 -14.85 3.92 -17.49
N GLY A 206 -15.04 2.62 -17.19
CA GLY A 206 -14.40 1.55 -17.99
C GLY A 206 -14.42 0.16 -17.37
N ASP A 207 -14.21 -0.86 -18.23
CA ASP A 207 -14.08 -2.26 -17.81
C ASP A 207 -12.97 -2.41 -16.76
N LEU A 208 -13.27 -3.13 -15.66
CA LEU A 208 -12.25 -3.62 -14.73
C LEU A 208 -11.20 -4.41 -15.51
N ASP A 209 -9.93 -4.08 -15.36
CA ASP A 209 -8.87 -4.97 -15.85
C ASP A 209 -9.01 -6.32 -15.12
N TYR A 210 -8.77 -7.40 -15.84
CA TYR A 210 -8.78 -8.75 -15.29
C TYR A 210 -7.82 -8.86 -14.09
N ASP A 211 -6.72 -8.11 -14.14
CA ASP A 211 -5.77 -8.01 -13.05
C ASP A 211 -6.35 -7.35 -11.79
N ASP A 212 -7.21 -6.33 -11.92
CA ASP A 212 -7.89 -5.74 -10.76
C ASP A 212 -8.85 -6.76 -10.14
N LEU A 213 -9.66 -7.43 -10.96
CA LEU A 213 -10.58 -8.46 -10.48
C LEU A 213 -9.88 -9.55 -9.68
N ASP A 214 -8.73 -10.05 -10.15
CA ASP A 214 -7.96 -11.08 -9.44
C ASP A 214 -7.41 -10.59 -8.10
N PHE A 215 -6.93 -9.34 -8.04
CA PHE A 215 -6.45 -8.76 -6.78
C PHE A 215 -7.59 -8.56 -5.78
N TYR A 216 -8.75 -8.14 -6.27
CA TYR A 216 -9.89 -7.86 -5.41
C TYR A 216 -10.77 -9.07 -5.14
N TYR A 217 -10.62 -10.17 -5.88
CA TYR A 217 -11.41 -11.39 -5.72
C TYR A 217 -11.42 -11.92 -4.29
N PRO A 218 -10.32 -11.92 -3.53
CA PRO A 218 -10.34 -12.30 -2.11
C PRO A 218 -11.24 -11.41 -1.24
N TYR A 219 -11.51 -10.19 -1.68
CA TYR A 219 -12.40 -9.22 -1.03
C TYR A 219 -13.82 -9.25 -1.61
N PHE A 220 -13.99 -9.56 -2.91
CA PHE A 220 -15.27 -9.69 -3.59
C PHE A 220 -15.88 -11.08 -3.39
N GLY A 221 -16.80 -11.15 -2.44
CA GLY A 221 -17.42 -12.41 -2.01
C GLY A 221 -18.00 -12.33 -0.59
N MET A 222 -17.77 -11.22 0.11
CA MET A 222 -18.38 -10.90 1.39
C MET A 222 -19.89 -10.67 1.24
N PRO A 223 -20.77 -11.56 1.73
CA PRO A 223 -22.18 -11.23 1.91
C PRO A 223 -22.27 -10.16 3.00
N LYS A 224 -23.12 -9.13 2.81
CA LYS A 224 -23.30 -8.06 3.82
C LYS A 224 -23.65 -8.62 5.20
N GLU A 225 -24.26 -9.79 5.22
CA GLU A 225 -24.76 -10.47 6.41
C GLU A 225 -23.68 -11.24 7.19
N ARG A 226 -22.47 -11.43 6.65
CA ARG A 226 -21.34 -12.09 7.35
C ARG A 226 -20.30 -11.11 7.88
N TRP A 227 -20.55 -9.81 7.77
CA TRP A 227 -19.67 -8.71 8.22
C TRP A 227 -19.46 -8.64 9.74
N PHE A 228 -20.21 -9.43 10.51
CA PHE A 228 -20.02 -9.60 11.94
C PHE A 228 -20.27 -11.05 12.33
N ASN A 229 -19.21 -11.85 12.31
CA ASN A 229 -19.05 -12.85 13.35
C ASN A 229 -17.79 -12.48 14.12
N SER A 230 -17.95 -11.50 15.03
CA SER A 230 -17.09 -11.48 16.21
C SER A 230 -17.05 -12.91 16.73
N ALA A 231 -15.86 -13.50 16.84
CA ALA A 231 -15.67 -14.69 17.64
C ALA A 231 -16.55 -14.55 18.92
N PRO A 232 -17.36 -15.56 19.27
CA PRO A 232 -18.23 -15.45 20.44
C PRO A 232 -17.36 -15.00 21.61
N ALA A 233 -17.79 -13.93 22.29
CA ALA A 233 -17.10 -13.42 23.46
C ALA A 233 -16.77 -14.60 24.39
N ALA A 234 -15.47 -14.82 24.62
CA ALA A 234 -14.99 -15.81 25.57
C ALA A 234 -15.37 -15.41 27.00
#